data_AF-A0A941QZR3-F1
#
_entry.id   AF-A0A941QZR3-F1
#
_cell.length_a   1.000
_cell.length_b   1.000
_cell.length_c   1.000
_cell.angle_alpha   90.00
_cell.angle_beta   90.00
_cell.angle_gamma   90.00
#
_symmetry.space_group_name_H-M   'P 1'
#
loop_
_entity.id
_entity.type
_entity.pdbx_description
1 polymer ?
#
loop_
_entity_poly.entity_id
_entity_poly.type
_entity_poly.pdbx_seq_one_letter_code
_entity_poly.pdbx_strand_id
1 'polypeptide(L)'
;MKKLKRDIFFWIERLQITRKERIVISCLMVLVIMMFAISALITKKYSSSSENYAAILKEFEEKSAAIEERKKLADNDSLIENEEKGTNTVILKININTADINELQKLKGIGSTYAQRIVDYRQENGEFKSIEELLNIKGIGEKRLEDIKTFITLK
;
A
#
# COMPACT_ATOMS: atom_id res chain seq x y z
N MET A 1 -15.89 -30.11 39.21
CA MET A 1 -14.45 -30.12 38.85
C MET A 1 -13.65 -31.35 39.31
N LYS A 2 -14.01 -32.06 40.41
CA LYS A 2 -13.21 -33.22 40.90
C LYS A 2 -13.35 -34.52 40.08
N LYS A 3 -14.51 -34.78 39.45
CA LYS A 3 -14.71 -35.96 38.58
C LYS A 3 -13.89 -35.89 37.29
N LEU A 4 -13.96 -34.76 36.58
CA LEU A 4 -13.26 -34.56 35.31
C LEU A 4 -11.73 -34.74 35.43
N LYS A 5 -11.13 -34.26 36.54
CA LYS A 5 -9.70 -34.46 36.81
C LYS A 5 -9.34 -35.93 36.99
N ARG A 6 -10.22 -36.73 37.61
CA ARG A 6 -10.00 -38.18 37.80
C ARG A 6 -10.14 -38.95 36.50
N ASP A 7 -11.10 -38.60 35.65
CA ASP A 7 -11.35 -39.33 34.40
C ASP A 7 -10.25 -39.04 33.37
N ILE A 8 -9.76 -37.80 33.30
CA ILE A 8 -8.60 -37.41 32.49
C ILE A 8 -7.32 -38.09 33.02
N PHE A 9 -7.11 -38.12 34.34
CA PHE A 9 -5.97 -38.79 34.96
C PHE A 9 -5.97 -40.30 34.68
N PHE A 10 -7.15 -40.94 34.73
CA PHE A 10 -7.31 -42.37 34.46
C PHE A 10 -7.06 -42.72 32.99
N TRP A 11 -7.45 -41.87 32.05
CA TRP A 11 -7.16 -42.07 30.63
C TRP A 11 -5.66 -41.85 30.32
N ILE A 12 -5.03 -40.89 30.98
CA ILE A 12 -3.58 -40.61 30.88
C ILE A 12 -2.72 -41.73 31.46
N GLU A 13 -3.23 -42.52 32.41
CA GLU A 13 -2.54 -43.68 32.98
C GLU A 13 -2.62 -44.92 32.07
N ARG A 14 -3.64 -44.97 31.20
CA ARG A 14 -3.84 -46.05 30.21
C ARG A 14 -3.04 -45.83 28.92
N LEU A 15 -2.65 -44.60 28.61
CA LEU A 15 -1.61 -44.31 27.63
C LEU A 15 -0.27 -44.30 28.38
N GLN A 16 0.75 -45.04 27.94
CA GLN A 16 2.06 -45.10 28.61
C GLN A 16 2.88 -43.79 28.47
N ILE A 17 2.28 -42.63 28.77
CA ILE A 17 2.86 -41.30 28.60
C ILE A 17 3.90 -41.08 29.69
N THR A 18 5.15 -40.90 29.27
CA THR A 18 6.29 -40.67 30.15
C THR A 18 6.22 -39.30 30.82
N ARG A 19 6.96 -39.11 31.94
CA ARG A 19 6.93 -37.85 32.71
C ARG A 19 7.26 -36.62 31.86
N LYS A 20 8.12 -36.78 30.84
CA LYS A 20 8.54 -35.71 29.92
C LYS A 20 7.42 -35.34 28.95
N GLU A 21 6.70 -36.32 28.39
CA GLU A 21 5.61 -36.10 27.45
C GLU A 21 4.40 -35.41 28.09
N ARG A 22 4.13 -35.67 29.38
CA ARG A 22 3.06 -34.97 30.11
C ARG A 22 3.28 -33.45 30.21
N ILE A 23 4.53 -33.03 30.37
CA ILE A 23 4.88 -31.60 30.43
C ILE A 23 4.69 -30.96 29.05
N VAL A 24 5.09 -31.66 27.99
CA VAL A 24 4.92 -31.20 26.60
C VAL A 24 3.44 -31.04 26.25
N ILE A 25 2.61 -32.04 26.58
CA ILE A 25 1.16 -31.99 26.32
C ILE A 25 0.50 -30.86 27.12
N SER A 26 0.87 -30.70 28.40
CA SER A 26 0.36 -29.59 29.21
C SER A 26 0.75 -28.22 28.64
N CYS A 27 1.97 -28.08 28.13
CA CYS A 27 2.44 -26.86 27.48
C CYS A 27 1.68 -26.58 26.17
N LEU A 28 1.48 -27.62 25.36
CA LEU A 28 0.75 -27.52 24.09
C LEU A 28 -0.71 -27.13 24.30
N MET A 29 -1.38 -27.72 25.29
CA MET A 29 -2.76 -27.35 25.65
C MET A 29 -2.88 -25.87 26.07
N VAL A 30 -1.92 -25.37 26.86
CA VAL A 30 -1.89 -23.95 27.26
C VAL A 30 -1.67 -23.05 26.05
N LEU A 31 -0.77 -23.41 25.13
CA LEU A 31 -0.54 -22.65 23.89
C LEU A 31 -1.78 -22.59 23.01
N VAL A 32 -2.51 -23.70 22.86
CA VAL A 32 -3.76 -23.75 22.09
C VAL A 32 -4.84 -22.87 22.71
N ILE A 33 -4.99 -22.90 24.03
CA ILE A 33 -5.95 -22.04 24.74
C ILE A 33 -5.58 -20.56 24.60
N MET A 34 -4.29 -20.23 24.68
CA MET A 34 -3.79 -18.87 24.49
C MET A 34 -4.05 -18.36 23.07
N MET A 35 -3.82 -19.19 22.04
CA MET A 35 -4.13 -18.87 20.64
C MET A 35 -5.62 -18.58 20.44
N PHE A 36 -6.50 -19.38 21.05
CA PHE A 36 -7.94 -19.13 20.99
C PHE A 36 -8.34 -17.83 21.69
N ALA A 37 -7.75 -17.53 22.85
CA ALA A 37 -7.98 -16.29 23.58
C ALA A 37 -7.49 -15.05 22.81
N ILE A 38 -6.30 -15.13 22.20
CA ILE A 38 -5.74 -14.06 21.35
C ILE A 38 -6.67 -13.80 20.16
N SER A 39 -7.10 -14.85 19.45
CA SER A 39 -8.05 -14.72 18.34
C SER A 39 -9.36 -14.05 18.76
N ALA A 40 -9.92 -14.40 19.93
CA ALA A 40 -11.12 -13.77 20.47
C ALA A 40 -10.93 -12.28 20.80
N LEU A 41 -9.76 -11.89 21.31
CA LEU A 41 -9.43 -10.49 21.59
C LEU A 41 -9.28 -9.66 20.32
N ILE A 42 -8.67 -10.22 19.27
CA ILE A 42 -8.51 -9.57 17.97
C ILE A 42 -9.89 -9.32 17.35
N THR A 43 -10.78 -10.32 17.33
CA THR A 43 -12.14 -10.18 16.78
C THR A 43 -12.94 -9.08 17.49
N LYS A 44 -12.84 -8.99 18.82
CA LYS A 44 -13.53 -7.95 19.59
C LYS A 44 -13.02 -6.54 19.26
N LYS A 45 -11.71 -6.36 19.07
CA LYS A 45 -11.12 -5.05 18.68
C LYS A 45 -11.45 -4.69 17.23
N TYR A 46 -11.53 -5.67 16.34
CA TYR A 46 -11.84 -5.48 14.93
C TYR A 46 -13.27 -4.97 14.70
N SER A 47 -14.24 -5.44 15.49
CA SER A 47 -15.64 -4.99 15.41
C SER A 47 -15.80 -3.48 15.62
N SER A 48 -14.96 -2.84 16.44
CA SER A 48 -15.00 -1.39 16.70
C SER A 48 -14.43 -0.54 15.55
N SER A 49 -13.71 -1.13 14.59
CA SER A 49 -13.19 -0.43 13.40
C SER A 49 -14.12 -0.54 12.19
N SER A 50 -15.10 -1.46 12.22
CA SER A 50 -16.04 -1.71 11.12
C SER A 50 -16.93 -0.50 10.81
N GLU A 51 -17.32 0.26 11.84
CA GLU A 51 -18.19 1.44 11.67
C GLU A 51 -17.52 2.55 10.85
N ASN A 52 -16.19 2.68 10.93
CA ASN A 52 -15.43 3.66 10.15
C ASN A 52 -15.38 3.31 8.66
N TYR A 53 -15.32 2.02 8.29
CA TYR A 53 -15.31 1.62 6.89
C TYR A 53 -16.67 1.87 6.22
N ALA A 54 -17.77 1.60 6.92
CA ALA A 54 -19.10 1.85 6.42
C ALA A 54 -19.37 3.34 6.14
N ALA A 55 -18.87 4.23 7.02
CA ALA A 55 -18.97 5.67 6.82
C ALA A 55 -18.16 6.15 5.61
N ILE A 56 -16.93 5.67 5.45
CA ILE A 56 -16.06 6.00 4.32
C ILE A 56 -16.66 5.49 2.99
N LEU A 57 -17.23 4.29 2.98
CA LEU A 57 -17.90 3.73 1.80
C LEU A 57 -19.11 4.59 1.39
N LYS A 58 -19.92 5.01 2.36
CA LYS A 58 -21.08 5.86 2.10
C LYS A 58 -20.68 7.22 1.56
N GLU A 59 -19.62 7.83 2.11
CA GLU A 59 -19.08 9.10 1.62
C GLU A 59 -18.55 8.98 0.18
N PHE A 60 -17.91 7.86 -0.15
CA PHE A 60 -17.40 7.60 -1.50
C PHE A 60 -18.53 7.41 -2.52
N GLU A 61 -19.57 6.66 -2.16
CA GLU A 61 -20.76 6.46 -3.02
C GLU A 61 -21.49 7.77 -3.28
N GLU A 62 -21.71 8.60 -2.25
CA GLU A 62 -22.38 9.90 -2.38
C GLU A 62 -21.59 10.87 -3.28
N LYS A 63 -20.27 10.93 -3.10
CA LYS A 63 -19.39 11.77 -3.92
C LYS A 63 -19.30 11.31 -5.38
N SER A 64 -19.28 10.00 -5.62
CA SER A 64 -19.21 9.47 -6.98
C SER A 64 -20.52 9.65 -7.75
N ALA A 65 -21.68 9.49 -7.09
CA ALA A 65 -22.98 9.79 -7.67
C ALA A 65 -23.14 11.28 -8.04
N ALA A 66 -22.68 12.19 -7.18
CA ALA A 66 -22.73 13.64 -7.45
C ALA A 66 -21.86 14.08 -8.64
N ILE A 67 -20.75 13.37 -8.89
CA ILE A 67 -19.89 13.61 -10.07
C ILE A 67 -20.60 13.15 -11.35
N GLU A 68 -21.31 12.02 -11.31
CA GLU A 68 -22.06 11.50 -12.45
C GLU A 68 -23.23 12.42 -12.84
N GLU A 69 -23.92 12.99 -11.84
CA GLU A 69 -24.99 13.96 -12.07
C GLU A 69 -24.46 15.27 -12.67
N ARG A 70 -23.33 15.79 -12.16
CA ARG A 70 -22.67 16.96 -12.76
C ARG A 70 -22.20 16.71 -14.19
N LYS A 71 -21.75 15.49 -14.50
CA LYS A 71 -21.34 15.10 -15.86
C LYS A 71 -22.52 15.09 -16.83
N LYS A 72 -23.69 14.59 -16.40
CA LYS A 72 -24.93 14.61 -17.20
C LYS A 72 -25.43 16.03 -17.49
N LEU A 73 -25.18 17.00 -16.60
CA LEU A 73 -25.51 18.40 -16.82
C LEU A 73 -24.50 19.10 -17.75
N ALA A 74 -23.23 18.69 -17.71
CA ALA A 74 -22.16 19.23 -18.56
C ALA A 74 -22.26 18.79 -20.02
N ASP A 75 -22.85 17.62 -20.31
CA ASP A 75 -23.01 17.10 -21.69
C ASP A 75 -24.06 17.87 -22.53
N ASN A 76 -24.81 18.82 -21.96
CA ASN A 76 -25.85 19.57 -22.68
C ASN A 76 -25.40 20.99 -23.15
N ASP A 77 -24.14 21.38 -22.93
CA ASP A 77 -23.59 22.71 -23.31
C ASP A 77 -22.33 22.63 -24.21
N SER A 78 -22.05 21.48 -24.85
CA SER A 78 -20.94 21.37 -25.79
C SER A 78 -21.37 20.79 -27.14
N LEU A 79 -21.90 21.66 -28.00
CA LEU A 79 -22.11 21.42 -29.44
C LEU A 79 -20.83 21.60 -30.29
N ILE A 80 -19.64 21.25 -29.78
CA ILE A 80 -18.36 21.08 -30.49
C ILE A 80 -17.54 20.16 -29.56
N GLU A 81 -17.07 18.95 -29.84
CA GLU A 81 -16.52 18.31 -31.03
C GLU A 81 -16.61 16.79 -30.76
N ASN A 82 -17.22 16.02 -31.67
CA ASN A 82 -17.10 14.57 -31.66
C ASN A 82 -16.06 14.12 -32.68
N GLU A 83 -15.12 13.34 -32.16
CA GLU A 83 -14.28 12.35 -32.84
C GLU A 83 -13.18 12.85 -33.78
N GLU A 84 -11.95 12.94 -33.25
CA GLU A 84 -10.88 12.09 -33.80
C GLU A 84 -10.07 11.42 -32.70
N LYS A 85 -10.04 10.11 -32.84
CA LYS A 85 -9.33 9.09 -32.08
C LYS A 85 -7.84 9.22 -32.37
N GLY A 86 -7.19 10.21 -31.77
CA GLY A 86 -5.75 10.35 -31.73
C GLY A 86 -5.37 10.75 -30.32
N THR A 87 -4.76 9.85 -29.56
CA THR A 87 -4.02 10.22 -28.36
C THR A 87 -2.86 11.11 -28.80
N ASN A 88 -3.12 12.39 -29.04
CA ASN A 88 -2.12 13.41 -28.88
C ASN A 88 -1.95 13.59 -27.37
N THR A 89 -1.34 12.57 -26.75
CA THR A 89 -0.79 12.69 -25.42
C THR A 89 0.20 13.84 -25.54
N VAL A 90 -0.24 15.04 -25.14
CA VAL A 90 0.69 16.10 -24.81
C VAL A 90 1.54 15.47 -23.71
N ILE A 91 2.70 14.95 -24.07
CA ILE A 91 3.64 14.35 -23.13
C ILE A 91 4.12 15.54 -22.30
N LEU A 92 3.40 15.80 -21.20
CA LEU A 92 3.75 16.82 -20.22
C LEU A 92 5.07 16.36 -19.61
N LYS A 93 6.17 16.85 -20.18
CA LYS A 93 7.51 16.57 -19.67
C LYS A 93 7.63 17.15 -18.27
N ILE A 94 8.10 16.32 -17.35
CA ILE A 94 8.30 16.69 -15.96
C ILE A 94 9.63 17.44 -15.86
N ASN A 95 9.59 18.66 -15.33
CA ASN A 95 10.81 19.43 -15.10
C ASN A 95 11.52 18.94 -13.84
N ILE A 96 12.70 18.33 -13.96
CA ILE A 96 13.40 17.74 -12.81
C ILE A 96 13.90 18.77 -11.79
N ASN A 97 14.11 20.03 -12.20
CA ASN A 97 14.56 21.10 -11.32
C ASN A 97 13.43 21.63 -10.44
N THR A 98 12.19 21.59 -10.92
CA THR A 98 11.03 22.18 -10.20
C THR A 98 10.00 21.16 -9.74
N ALA A 99 10.04 19.92 -10.24
CA ALA A 99 9.04 18.91 -9.94
C ALA A 99 9.01 18.56 -8.45
N ASP A 100 7.80 18.30 -7.96
CA ASP A 100 7.57 17.77 -6.62
C ASP A 100 7.80 16.25 -6.58
N ILE A 101 7.98 15.70 -5.38
CA ILE A 101 8.18 14.26 -5.14
C ILE A 101 7.04 13.44 -5.76
N ASN A 102 5.80 13.93 -5.70
CA ASN A 102 4.64 13.27 -6.29
C ASN A 102 4.67 13.26 -7.82
N GLU A 103 5.23 14.31 -8.43
CA GLU A 103 5.35 14.42 -9.88
C GLU A 103 6.48 13.53 -10.39
N LEU A 104 7.63 13.53 -9.71
CA LEU A 104 8.75 12.65 -10.02
C LEU A 104 8.37 11.17 -9.94
N GLN A 105 7.48 10.80 -9.00
CA GLN A 105 6.95 9.44 -8.87
C GLN A 105 6.08 8.97 -10.05
N LYS A 106 5.60 9.90 -10.90
CA LYS A 106 4.87 9.53 -12.13
C LYS A 106 5.81 8.95 -13.20
N LEU A 107 7.13 9.17 -13.06
CA LEU A 107 8.12 8.62 -13.96
C LEU A 107 8.26 7.12 -13.73
N LYS A 108 8.23 6.36 -14.84
CA LYS A 108 8.38 4.91 -14.81
C LYS A 108 9.70 4.53 -14.13
N GLY A 109 9.63 3.75 -13.05
CA GLY A 109 10.81 3.27 -12.33
C GLY A 109 11.38 4.25 -11.29
N ILE A 110 10.75 5.40 -11.09
CA ILE A 110 11.06 6.36 -10.00
C ILE A 110 10.00 6.20 -8.91
N GLY A 111 10.38 5.55 -7.81
CA GLY A 111 9.57 5.49 -6.59
C GLY A 111 9.92 6.62 -5.62
N SER A 112 9.22 6.67 -4.48
CA SER A 112 9.44 7.66 -3.42
C SER A 112 10.91 7.84 -3.02
N THR A 113 11.66 6.74 -2.90
CA THR A 113 13.08 6.78 -2.53
C THR A 113 13.94 7.47 -3.60
N TYR A 114 13.67 7.25 -4.89
CA TYR A 114 14.43 7.86 -5.97
C TYR A 114 14.02 9.32 -6.18
N ALA A 115 12.72 9.61 -6.10
CA ALA A 115 12.19 10.97 -6.15
C ALA A 115 12.83 11.83 -5.04
N GLN A 116 12.90 11.31 -3.81
CA GLN A 116 13.56 11.99 -2.70
C GLN A 116 15.02 12.29 -3.02
N ARG A 117 15.78 11.30 -3.52
CA ARG A 117 17.20 11.50 -3.86
C ARG A 117 17.42 12.54 -4.97
N ILE A 118 16.49 12.65 -5.93
CA ILE A 118 16.55 13.70 -6.96
C ILE A 118 16.38 15.08 -6.33
N VAL A 119 15.45 15.22 -5.39
CA VAL A 119 15.24 16.47 -4.64
C VAL A 119 16.43 16.79 -3.75
N ASP A 120 16.96 15.81 -3.03
CA ASP A 120 18.13 15.98 -2.16
C ASP A 120 19.36 16.40 -2.99
N TYR A 121 19.60 15.74 -4.13
CA TYR A 121 20.72 16.08 -5.01
C TYR A 121 20.67 17.54 -5.48
N ARG A 122 19.49 18.04 -5.91
CA ARG A 122 19.37 19.44 -6.35
C ARG A 122 19.47 20.46 -5.22
N GLN A 123 19.16 20.05 -3.98
CA GLN A 123 19.36 20.89 -2.80
C GLN A 123 20.84 20.99 -2.41
N GLU A 124 21.59 19.90 -2.57
CA GLU A 124 23.02 19.84 -2.20
C GLU A 124 23.94 20.38 -3.30
N ASN A 125 23.68 20.04 -4.56
CA ASN A 125 24.55 20.32 -5.70
C ASN A 125 24.05 21.46 -6.60
N GLY A 126 22.83 21.96 -6.36
CA GLY A 126 22.15 22.93 -7.19
C GLY A 126 21.33 22.30 -8.33
N GLU A 127 20.76 23.14 -9.19
CA GLU A 127 19.93 22.68 -10.31
C GLU A 127 20.71 21.79 -11.29
N PHE A 128 20.02 20.77 -11.83
CA PHE A 128 20.57 19.92 -12.88
C PHE A 128 20.76 20.75 -14.15
N LYS A 129 21.96 20.71 -14.73
CA LYS A 129 22.28 21.38 -16.01
C LYS A 129 22.18 20.45 -17.19
N SER A 130 22.30 19.15 -16.94
CA SER A 130 22.15 18.11 -17.95
C SER A 130 21.32 16.93 -17.41
N ILE A 131 20.71 16.17 -18.32
CA ILE A 131 19.93 14.98 -17.94
C ILE A 131 20.86 13.88 -17.41
N GLU A 132 22.10 13.84 -17.89
CA GLU A 132 23.12 12.86 -17.51
C GLU A 132 23.54 13.00 -16.04
N GLU A 133 23.39 14.18 -15.42
CA GLU A 133 23.66 14.37 -14.00
C GLU A 133 22.77 13.50 -13.09
N LEU A 134 21.62 13.03 -13.58
CA LEU A 134 20.80 12.05 -12.86
C LEU A 134 21.55 10.73 -12.60
N LEU A 135 22.61 10.40 -13.36
CA LEU A 135 23.46 9.22 -13.13
C LEU A 135 24.33 9.35 -11.88
N ASN A 136 24.55 10.58 -11.38
CA ASN A 136 25.27 10.80 -10.13
C ASN A 136 24.44 10.35 -8.91
N ILE A 137 23.13 10.16 -9.10
CA ILE A 137 22.23 9.75 -8.03
C ILE A 137 22.34 8.25 -7.82
N LYS A 138 22.67 7.85 -6.58
CA LYS A 138 22.79 6.45 -6.20
C LYS A 138 21.55 5.64 -6.59
N GLY A 139 21.73 4.68 -7.50
CA GLY A 139 20.71 3.73 -7.94
C GLY A 139 19.92 4.12 -9.20
N ILE A 140 20.13 5.34 -9.71
CA ILE A 140 19.74 5.69 -11.08
C ILE A 140 20.92 5.33 -11.98
N GLY A 141 20.71 4.34 -12.85
CA GLY A 141 21.70 3.92 -13.84
C GLY A 141 21.18 4.16 -15.26
N GLU A 142 22.02 3.93 -16.26
CA GLU A 142 21.74 4.18 -17.68
C GLU A 142 20.38 3.64 -18.12
N LYS A 143 20.06 2.39 -17.76
CA LYS A 143 18.78 1.76 -18.10
C LYS A 143 17.56 2.56 -17.60
N ARG A 144 17.62 3.08 -16.37
CA ARG A 144 16.53 3.88 -15.80
C ARG A 144 16.48 5.26 -16.42
N LEU A 145 17.65 5.85 -16.69
CA LEU A 145 17.73 7.14 -17.36
C LEU A 145 17.07 7.07 -18.74
N GLU A 146 17.37 6.03 -19.53
CA GLU A 146 16.79 5.80 -20.85
C GLU A 146 15.25 5.70 -20.79
N ASP A 147 14.71 4.99 -19.79
CA ASP A 147 13.26 4.85 -19.57
C ASP A 147 12.57 6.20 -19.28
N ILE A 148 13.25 7.15 -18.62
CA ILE A 148 12.65 8.43 -18.18
C ILE A 148 13.05 9.63 -19.05
N LYS A 149 14.12 9.55 -19.84
CA LYS A 149 14.71 10.67 -20.61
C LYS A 149 13.70 11.35 -21.53
N THR A 150 12.78 10.58 -22.11
CA THR A 150 11.72 11.10 -23.00
C THR A 150 10.63 11.88 -22.25
N PHE A 151 10.50 11.66 -20.94
CA PHE A 151 9.44 12.22 -20.08
C PHE A 151 9.92 13.37 -19.19
N ILE A 152 11.20 13.74 -19.26
CA ILE A 152 11.79 14.79 -18.43
C ILE A 152 12.30 15.97 -19.25
N THR A 153 12.41 17.13 -18.62
CA THR A 153 13.01 18.34 -19.21
C THR A 153 13.80 19.12 -18.18
N LEU A 154 14.72 19.94 -18.68
CA LEU A 154 15.36 21.04 -17.96
C LEU A 154 14.69 22.32 -18.47
N LYS A 155 14.37 23.27 -17.60
CA LYS A 155 13.88 24.61 -18.01
C LYS A 155 14.92 25.64 -17.64
#